data_AF-A0AAE3UBQ6-F1
#
_entry.id   AF-A0AAE3UBQ6-F1
#
_cell.length_a   1.000
_cell.length_b   1.000
_cell.length_c   1.000
_cell.angle_alpha   90.00
_cell.angle_beta   90.00
_cell.angle_gamma   90.00
#
_symmetry.space_group_name_H-M   'P 1'
#
loop_
_entity.id
_entity.type
_entity.pdbx_description
1 polymer ?
#
loop_
_entity_poly.entity_id
_entity_poly.type
_entity_poly.pdbx_seq_one_letter_code
_entity_poly.pdbx_strand_id
1 'polypeptide(L)'
;MRIFILLGFLFCSSLVFGQNLILYGKVGGYDSGQGNKVYYASKGKAFNEKEFIVFNSTRSYSLKLPIKKLEQEKIQTLVFSLDPKVDASKRGACIYEVHVGKIIKSEVFKSRKSIEVKSDLLIEHNCISSIAEHDTKFEGGGEFVGSYQMIIGDTTESIELKSNYEYRASLDKKPKDQLTLESGTWSYDSNTLRFTVYVRANELFGISVLTEKTYEFKVKKDGEKLSFESAMGKLKKL
;
A
#
# COMPACT_ATOMS: atom_id res chain seq x y z
N MET A 1 -60.68 -6.51 -45.30
CA MET A 1 -60.52 -6.42 -43.84
C MET A 1 -59.03 -6.27 -43.53
N ARG A 2 -58.60 -5.23 -42.81
CA ARG A 2 -57.17 -4.96 -42.51
C ARG A 2 -57.01 -4.61 -41.03
N ILE A 3 -56.39 -5.51 -40.26
CA ILE A 3 -55.87 -5.23 -38.91
C ILE A 3 -54.51 -5.92 -38.82
N PHE A 4 -53.42 -5.17 -39.03
CA PHE A 4 -52.06 -5.60 -38.72
C PHE A 4 -51.68 -4.98 -37.37
N ILE A 5 -51.73 -5.78 -36.30
CA ILE A 5 -51.28 -5.33 -34.98
C ILE A 5 -49.76 -5.49 -34.93
N LEU A 6 -49.05 -4.39 -35.20
CA LEU A 6 -47.59 -4.35 -35.17
C LEU A 6 -47.05 -4.21 -33.73
N LEU A 7 -47.43 -5.11 -32.82
CA LEU A 7 -46.75 -5.27 -31.53
C LEU A 7 -45.41 -5.97 -31.78
N GLY A 8 -44.33 -5.18 -31.92
CA GLY A 8 -43.01 -5.70 -32.28
C GLY A 8 -41.89 -4.85 -31.70
N PHE A 9 -41.53 -5.13 -30.43
CA PHE A 9 -40.30 -4.68 -29.77
C PHE A 9 -39.94 -3.20 -29.91
N LEU A 10 -40.36 -2.39 -28.93
CA LEU A 10 -39.43 -1.38 -28.42
C LEU A 10 -38.21 -2.14 -27.87
N PHE A 11 -37.14 -2.20 -28.65
CA PHE A 11 -35.80 -2.39 -28.12
C PHE A 11 -35.42 -1.13 -27.32
N CYS A 12 -35.98 -1.02 -26.12
CA CYS A 12 -35.37 -0.27 -25.04
C CYS A 12 -34.06 -0.98 -24.72
N SER A 13 -33.02 -0.63 -25.47
CA SER A 13 -31.62 -0.92 -25.21
C SER A 13 -31.21 -0.24 -23.91
N SER A 14 -31.70 -0.81 -22.81
CA SER A 14 -31.24 -0.49 -21.47
C SER A 14 -29.71 -0.56 -21.50
N LEU A 15 -29.08 0.60 -21.33
CA LEU A 15 -27.65 0.70 -21.17
C LEU A 15 -27.32 -0.02 -19.86
N VAL A 16 -27.01 -1.31 -19.96
CA VAL A 16 -26.57 -2.13 -18.83
C VAL A 16 -25.20 -1.60 -18.44
N PHE A 17 -25.21 -0.57 -17.59
CA PHE A 17 -24.03 0.03 -16.98
C PHE A 17 -23.30 -1.04 -16.20
N GLY A 18 -22.34 -1.70 -16.87
CA GLY A 18 -21.64 -2.85 -16.33
C GLY A 18 -20.94 -2.48 -15.03
N GLN A 19 -21.19 -3.26 -13.98
CA GLN A 19 -20.54 -3.12 -12.69
C GLN A 19 -19.02 -3.20 -12.88
N ASN A 20 -18.26 -2.42 -12.10
CA ASN A 20 -16.79 -2.41 -12.16
C ASN A 20 -16.22 -2.72 -10.78
N LEU A 21 -15.02 -3.28 -10.77
CA LEU A 21 -14.13 -3.30 -9.63
C LEU A 21 -13.05 -2.22 -9.86
N ILE A 22 -12.79 -1.42 -8.84
CA ILE A 22 -11.74 -0.41 -8.82
C ILE A 22 -10.79 -0.73 -7.68
N LEU A 23 -9.54 -1.02 -8.02
CA LEU A 23 -8.45 -1.22 -7.06
C LEU A 23 -7.55 0.02 -7.08
N TYR A 24 -7.28 0.59 -5.92
CA TYR A 24 -6.62 1.90 -5.82
C TYR A 24 -5.79 2.03 -4.55
N GLY A 25 -4.76 2.87 -4.61
CA GLY A 25 -3.91 3.18 -3.47
C GLY A 25 -2.56 3.78 -3.86
N LYS A 26 -1.62 3.81 -2.91
CA LYS A 26 -0.23 4.23 -3.14
C LYS A 26 0.68 3.06 -3.51
N VAL A 27 1.52 3.26 -4.52
CA VAL A 27 2.68 2.40 -4.78
C VAL A 27 3.82 2.80 -3.82
N GLY A 28 4.14 1.99 -2.81
CA GLY A 28 5.31 2.25 -1.96
C GLY A 28 6.62 2.23 -2.78
N GLY A 29 7.70 2.91 -2.35
CA GLY A 29 9.06 2.57 -2.83
C GLY A 29 10.14 3.65 -3.00
N TYR A 30 11.25 3.20 -3.63
CA TYR A 30 12.51 3.89 -3.97
C TYR A 30 12.41 4.59 -5.33
N ASP A 31 13.25 5.60 -5.55
CA ASP A 31 13.60 6.08 -6.90
C ASP A 31 14.53 5.09 -7.63
N SER A 32 14.04 3.88 -7.88
CA SER A 32 14.61 3.06 -8.95
C SER A 32 14.32 3.76 -10.28
N GLY A 33 15.33 3.90 -11.15
CA GLY A 33 15.19 4.59 -12.45
C GLY A 33 14.29 3.89 -13.48
N GLN A 34 13.47 2.91 -13.06
CA GLN A 34 12.42 2.33 -13.88
C GLN A 34 11.22 3.29 -13.93
N GLY A 35 10.54 3.32 -15.08
CA GLY A 35 9.46 4.28 -15.34
C GLY A 35 8.22 4.11 -14.44
N ASN A 36 7.32 5.07 -14.53
CA ASN A 36 6.15 5.22 -13.66
C ASN A 36 5.00 4.22 -13.95
N LYS A 37 5.31 2.93 -14.07
CA LYS A 37 4.38 1.86 -14.45
C LYS A 37 4.32 0.75 -13.41
N VAL A 38 3.10 0.36 -13.04
CA VAL A 38 2.82 -0.94 -12.44
C VAL A 38 2.13 -1.80 -13.49
N TYR A 39 2.79 -2.85 -13.92
CA TYR A 39 2.22 -3.89 -14.77
C TYR A 39 1.24 -4.74 -13.97
N TYR A 40 0.14 -5.16 -14.59
CA TYR A 40 -0.84 -6.03 -13.91
C TYR A 40 -1.27 -7.20 -14.80
N ALA A 41 -1.65 -8.31 -14.17
CA ALA A 41 -2.10 -9.51 -14.87
C ALA A 41 -3.14 -10.29 -14.05
N SER A 42 -3.82 -11.23 -14.70
CA SER A 42 -4.50 -12.33 -13.98
C SER A 42 -3.44 -13.27 -13.42
N LYS A 43 -3.58 -13.73 -12.17
CA LYS A 43 -2.66 -14.72 -11.59
C LYS A 43 -2.55 -15.97 -12.48
N GLY A 44 -1.33 -16.36 -12.84
CA GLY A 44 -1.04 -17.45 -13.77
C GLY A 44 -0.97 -17.07 -15.26
N LYS A 45 -1.16 -15.80 -15.63
CA LYS A 45 -0.80 -15.27 -16.96
C LYS A 45 0.51 -14.47 -16.84
N ALA A 46 1.33 -14.45 -17.88
CA ALA A 46 2.45 -13.51 -17.97
C ALA A 46 1.94 -12.06 -18.02
N PHE A 47 2.71 -11.09 -17.52
CA PHE A 47 2.41 -9.68 -17.76
C PHE A 47 2.59 -9.36 -19.24
N ASN A 48 1.72 -8.51 -19.75
CA ASN A 48 1.84 -7.92 -21.07
C ASN A 48 2.52 -6.55 -20.90
N GLU A 49 3.58 -6.25 -21.65
CA GLU A 49 4.25 -4.94 -21.60
C GLU A 49 3.33 -3.76 -21.99
N LYS A 50 2.13 -4.05 -22.51
CA LYS A 50 1.06 -3.11 -22.84
C LYS A 50 -0.06 -3.05 -21.77
N GLU A 51 -0.04 -3.92 -20.75
CA GLU A 51 -1.05 -4.01 -19.68
C GLU A 51 -0.45 -3.53 -18.35
N PHE A 52 -0.42 -2.19 -18.20
CA PHE A 52 0.06 -1.50 -17.00
C PHE A 52 -0.91 -0.41 -16.56
N ILE A 53 -0.95 -0.15 -15.26
CA ILE A 53 -1.38 1.14 -14.72
C ILE A 53 -0.17 2.06 -14.72
N VAL A 54 -0.31 3.25 -15.29
CA VAL A 54 0.64 4.33 -15.04
C VAL A 54 0.38 4.85 -13.63
N PHE A 55 1.34 4.71 -12.72
CA PHE A 55 1.27 5.48 -11.48
C PHE A 55 1.68 6.92 -11.75
N ASN A 56 0.99 7.87 -11.13
CA ASN A 56 1.39 9.27 -11.23
C ASN A 56 2.62 9.55 -10.35
N SER A 57 3.18 10.76 -10.41
CA SER A 57 4.38 11.14 -9.65
C SER A 57 4.26 10.97 -8.13
N THR A 58 3.05 10.91 -7.56
CA THR A 58 2.83 10.60 -6.12
C THR A 58 2.92 9.10 -5.80
N ARG A 59 3.32 8.30 -6.78
CA ARG A 59 3.23 6.84 -6.83
C ARG A 59 1.80 6.29 -6.70
N SER A 60 0.77 7.13 -6.80
CA SER A 60 -0.63 6.66 -6.71
C SER A 60 -1.13 6.04 -8.02
N TYR A 61 -1.94 5.00 -7.93
CA TYR A 61 -2.48 4.26 -9.08
C TYR A 61 -4.00 4.00 -8.91
N SER A 62 -4.68 3.66 -10.02
CA SER A 62 -6.04 3.12 -10.00
C SER A 62 -6.25 2.16 -11.17
N LEU A 63 -6.84 0.99 -10.89
CA LEU A 63 -7.14 -0.06 -11.86
C LEU A 63 -8.66 -0.31 -11.88
N LYS A 64 -9.33 0.17 -12.92
CA LYS A 64 -10.76 -0.07 -13.18
C LYS A 64 -10.94 -1.26 -14.13
N LEU A 65 -11.68 -2.27 -13.67
CA LEU A 65 -11.93 -3.51 -14.41
C LEU A 65 -13.44 -3.83 -14.41
N PRO A 66 -14.07 -4.05 -15.58
CA PRO A 66 -15.46 -4.48 -15.64
C PRO A 66 -15.61 -5.84 -14.93
N ILE A 67 -16.52 -5.93 -13.96
CA ILE A 67 -16.74 -7.17 -13.19
C ILE A 67 -17.18 -8.29 -14.13
N LYS A 68 -18.05 -7.97 -15.11
CA LYS A 68 -18.41 -8.91 -16.18
C LYS A 68 -17.21 -9.49 -16.93
N LYS A 69 -16.14 -8.72 -17.17
CA LYS A 69 -14.88 -9.24 -17.77
C LYS A 69 -14.18 -10.19 -16.80
N LEU A 70 -14.07 -9.82 -15.53
CA LEU A 70 -13.47 -10.66 -14.49
C LEU A 70 -14.24 -11.98 -14.27
N GLU A 71 -15.56 -11.96 -14.38
CA GLU A 71 -16.42 -13.15 -14.29
C GLU A 71 -16.32 -14.02 -15.55
N GLN A 72 -16.38 -13.42 -16.74
CA GLN A 72 -16.26 -14.14 -18.02
C GLN A 72 -14.90 -14.82 -18.17
N GLU A 73 -13.81 -14.13 -17.81
CA GLU A 73 -12.45 -14.71 -17.77
C GLU A 73 -12.17 -15.51 -16.49
N LYS A 74 -13.14 -15.62 -15.58
CA LYS A 74 -13.07 -16.34 -14.29
C LYS A 74 -11.92 -15.87 -13.36
N ILE A 75 -11.44 -14.65 -13.54
CA ILE A 75 -10.30 -14.05 -12.80
C ILE A 75 -10.66 -13.95 -11.31
N GLN A 76 -10.04 -14.79 -10.47
CA GLN A 76 -10.23 -14.75 -9.02
C GLN A 76 -9.19 -13.88 -8.30
N THR A 77 -8.05 -13.59 -8.92
CA THR A 77 -6.94 -12.82 -8.32
C THR A 77 -6.14 -12.09 -9.39
N LEU A 78 -5.78 -10.84 -9.10
CA LEU A 78 -4.87 -10.02 -9.88
C LEU A 78 -3.51 -9.93 -9.19
N VAL A 79 -2.48 -9.69 -10.00
CA VAL A 79 -1.11 -9.44 -9.57
C VAL A 79 -0.63 -8.09 -10.14
N PHE A 80 0.31 -7.43 -9.46
CA PHE A 80 0.81 -6.10 -9.79
C PHE A 80 2.33 -6.01 -9.58
N SER A 81 3.14 -5.65 -10.58
CA SER A 81 4.61 -5.52 -10.48
C SER A 81 5.14 -4.20 -11.07
N LEU A 82 6.34 -3.77 -10.67
CA LEU A 82 7.04 -2.63 -11.32
C LEU A 82 7.75 -3.04 -12.63
N ASP A 83 8.18 -4.30 -12.76
CA ASP A 83 8.89 -4.84 -13.93
C ASP A 83 7.99 -5.84 -14.68
N PRO A 84 7.78 -5.70 -16.01
CA PRO A 84 6.92 -6.60 -16.79
C PRO A 84 7.54 -7.98 -17.06
N LYS A 85 8.86 -8.13 -16.93
CA LYS A 85 9.59 -9.37 -17.23
C LYS A 85 9.56 -10.35 -16.06
N VAL A 86 9.10 -9.87 -14.89
CA VAL A 86 8.72 -10.69 -13.74
C VAL A 86 7.64 -11.68 -14.16
N ASP A 87 7.85 -12.97 -13.92
CA ASP A 87 6.85 -13.99 -14.26
C ASP A 87 5.89 -14.20 -13.09
N ALA A 88 4.63 -13.79 -13.26
CA ALA A 88 3.56 -13.96 -12.27
C ALA A 88 3.15 -15.40 -11.94
N SER A 89 3.61 -16.39 -12.74
CA SER A 89 3.49 -17.81 -12.39
C SER A 89 4.65 -18.30 -11.51
N LYS A 90 5.81 -17.61 -11.55
CA LYS A 90 6.95 -17.91 -10.68
C LYS A 90 6.70 -17.34 -9.28
N ARG A 91 6.99 -18.19 -8.29
CA ARG A 91 6.95 -17.85 -6.85
C ARG A 91 8.06 -16.85 -6.53
N GLY A 92 7.75 -15.82 -5.73
CA GLY A 92 8.74 -14.83 -5.27
C GLY A 92 8.95 -13.63 -6.20
N ALA A 93 8.09 -13.46 -7.21
CA ALA A 93 7.96 -12.21 -7.96
C ALA A 93 7.76 -11.00 -7.02
N CYS A 94 8.35 -9.84 -7.36
CA CYS A 94 8.09 -8.57 -6.67
C CYS A 94 6.70 -8.04 -7.05
N ILE A 95 5.67 -8.72 -6.55
CA ILE A 95 4.27 -8.48 -6.85
C ILE A 95 3.46 -8.22 -5.59
N TYR A 96 2.39 -7.46 -5.77
CA TYR A 96 1.27 -7.38 -4.85
C TYR A 96 0.10 -8.17 -5.43
N GLU A 97 -0.68 -8.86 -4.59
CA GLU A 97 -1.87 -9.62 -5.03
C GLU A 97 -3.16 -9.00 -4.51
N VAL A 98 -4.23 -9.09 -5.31
CA VAL A 98 -5.58 -8.73 -4.86
C VAL A 98 -6.60 -9.79 -5.25
N HIS A 99 -7.28 -10.35 -4.26
CA HIS A 99 -8.28 -11.43 -4.42
C HIS A 99 -9.63 -10.91 -4.92
N VAL A 100 -9.65 -10.38 -6.14
CA VAL A 100 -10.84 -9.79 -6.79
C VAL A 100 -12.07 -10.70 -6.78
N GLY A 101 -11.90 -12.02 -6.87
CA GLY A 101 -13.01 -12.98 -6.80
C GLY A 101 -13.70 -13.03 -5.44
N LYS A 102 -12.98 -12.79 -4.34
CA LYS A 102 -13.56 -12.68 -2.99
C LYS A 102 -14.27 -11.33 -2.82
N ILE A 103 -13.64 -10.27 -3.30
CA ILE A 103 -14.18 -8.90 -3.27
C ILE A 103 -15.52 -8.83 -4.02
N ILE A 104 -15.59 -9.35 -5.23
CA ILE A 104 -16.80 -9.30 -6.08
C ILE A 104 -17.96 -10.12 -5.48
N LYS A 105 -17.66 -11.26 -4.86
CA LYS A 105 -18.65 -12.17 -4.25
C LYS A 105 -19.05 -11.79 -2.82
N SER A 106 -18.51 -10.72 -2.27
CA SER A 106 -18.82 -10.28 -0.91
C SER A 106 -20.19 -9.60 -0.86
N GLU A 107 -21.07 -10.10 0.01
CA GLU A 107 -22.42 -9.53 0.26
C GLU A 107 -22.39 -8.02 0.58
N VAL A 108 -21.27 -7.52 1.15
CA VAL A 108 -21.00 -6.10 1.46
C VAL A 108 -21.12 -5.17 0.24
N PHE A 109 -20.95 -5.70 -0.98
CA PHE A 109 -20.95 -4.92 -2.23
C PHE A 109 -22.08 -5.28 -3.20
N LYS A 110 -22.94 -6.25 -2.85
CA LYS A 110 -23.93 -6.91 -3.72
C LYS A 110 -24.94 -5.98 -4.41
N SER A 111 -25.24 -4.82 -3.81
CA SER A 111 -26.16 -3.81 -4.34
C SER A 111 -25.48 -2.63 -5.05
N ARG A 112 -24.13 -2.58 -5.10
CA ARG A 112 -23.40 -1.39 -5.59
C ARG A 112 -23.19 -1.42 -7.10
N LYS A 113 -23.30 -0.26 -7.75
CA LYS A 113 -22.99 -0.08 -9.19
C LYS A 113 -21.47 -0.17 -9.49
N SER A 114 -20.63 -0.06 -8.48
CA SER A 114 -19.17 -0.19 -8.53
C SER A 114 -18.68 -0.76 -7.20
N ILE A 115 -17.64 -1.58 -7.23
CA ILE A 115 -16.96 -2.13 -6.06
C ILE A 115 -15.58 -1.49 -6.00
N GLU A 116 -15.19 -0.97 -4.84
CA GLU A 116 -14.01 -0.13 -4.71
C GLU A 116 -13.25 -0.58 -3.45
N VAL A 117 -11.99 -0.99 -3.60
CA VAL A 117 -11.19 -1.54 -2.49
C VAL A 117 -9.82 -0.90 -2.46
N LYS A 118 -9.49 -0.31 -1.30
CA LYS A 118 -8.17 0.24 -1.04
C LYS A 118 -7.15 -0.89 -0.97
N SER A 119 -6.23 -0.87 -1.92
CA SER A 119 -5.00 -1.65 -1.96
C SER A 119 -3.88 -0.65 -2.21
N ASP A 120 -3.30 -0.11 -1.13
CA ASP A 120 -2.00 0.53 -1.29
C ASP A 120 -1.05 -0.57 -1.76
N LEU A 121 -0.62 -0.45 -3.02
CA LEU A 121 0.37 -1.28 -3.68
C LEU A 121 1.72 -1.03 -3.05
N LEU A 122 1.87 -1.48 -1.82
CA LEU A 122 3.12 -1.52 -1.11
C LEU A 122 3.94 -2.70 -1.72
N ILE A 123 4.15 -2.65 -3.05
CA ILE A 123 4.97 -3.52 -3.90
C ILE A 123 6.38 -3.38 -3.35
N GLU A 124 6.89 -2.16 -3.31
CA GLU A 124 7.98 -1.83 -2.41
C GLU A 124 7.43 -1.52 -1.00
N HIS A 125 6.85 -2.57 -0.42
CA HIS A 125 6.94 -2.98 0.99
C HIS A 125 6.92 -4.50 1.15
N ASN A 126 6.47 -5.20 0.10
CA ASN A 126 7.19 -6.38 -0.34
C ASN A 126 8.66 -6.04 -0.76
N CYS A 127 9.09 -4.75 -0.72
CA CYS A 127 10.50 -4.29 -0.82
C CYS A 127 11.01 -3.16 0.13
N ILE A 128 10.21 -2.21 0.69
CA ILE A 128 10.69 -1.05 1.52
C ILE A 128 9.68 -0.58 2.58
N SER A 129 9.89 -0.44 3.89
CA SER A 129 11.00 -0.69 4.82
C SER A 129 11.94 0.46 5.24
N SER A 130 11.96 1.65 4.60
CA SER A 130 12.93 2.71 5.01
C SER A 130 12.71 4.20 4.61
N ILE A 131 11.49 4.81 4.54
CA ILE A 131 11.37 6.26 4.18
C ILE A 131 10.30 7.23 4.81
N ALA A 132 9.06 7.02 5.32
CA ALA A 132 7.99 8.07 5.60
C ALA A 132 7.53 8.50 7.05
N GLU A 133 8.13 9.54 7.69
CA GLU A 133 7.90 10.14 9.05
C GLU A 133 8.63 11.51 9.27
N HIS A 134 7.95 12.62 9.66
CA HIS A 134 8.35 13.93 10.32
C HIS A 134 7.29 14.97 9.79
N ASP A 135 6.98 16.19 10.28
CA ASP A 135 7.38 17.10 11.39
C ASP A 135 8.68 17.94 11.27
N THR A 136 8.65 19.05 10.52
CA THR A 136 9.75 20.03 10.33
C THR A 136 9.70 21.25 11.28
N LYS A 137 9.62 21.06 12.60
CA LYS A 137 9.90 22.13 13.58
C LYS A 137 11.30 22.09 14.18
N PHE A 138 12.14 21.17 13.73
CA PHE A 138 13.44 20.88 14.35
C PHE A 138 14.58 21.51 13.55
N GLU A 139 14.75 22.81 13.72
CA GLU A 139 16.02 23.49 13.44
C GLU A 139 17.08 22.97 14.43
N GLY A 140 17.63 21.80 14.10
CA GLY A 140 18.32 20.89 15.01
C GLY A 140 18.00 19.42 14.72
N GLY A 141 17.93 19.03 13.44
CA GLY A 141 17.49 17.69 13.00
C GLY A 141 18.52 16.88 12.20
N GLY A 142 19.43 17.52 11.46
CA GLY A 142 20.33 16.84 10.51
C GLY A 142 21.25 15.78 11.13
N GLU A 143 21.68 16.00 12.39
CA GLU A 143 22.46 15.03 13.16
C GLU A 143 21.70 13.74 13.50
N PHE A 144 20.36 13.76 13.43
CA PHE A 144 19.48 12.61 13.63
C PHE A 144 19.05 11.93 12.32
N VAL A 145 19.45 12.44 11.16
CA VAL A 145 19.24 11.74 9.88
C VAL A 145 20.17 10.53 9.82
N GLY A 146 19.65 9.35 9.49
CA GLY A 146 20.39 8.10 9.33
C GLY A 146 19.53 6.85 9.54
N SER A 147 20.16 5.68 9.59
CA SER A 147 19.50 4.43 9.95
C SER A 147 19.52 4.19 11.46
N TYR A 148 18.48 3.53 11.98
CA TYR A 148 18.23 3.35 13.40
C TYR A 148 17.68 1.96 13.71
N GLN A 149 17.98 1.50 14.93
CA GLN A 149 17.38 0.33 15.54
C GLN A 149 16.58 0.76 16.77
N MET A 150 15.28 0.47 16.77
CA MET A 150 14.39 0.65 17.92
C MET A 150 13.95 -0.71 18.47
N ILE A 151 13.89 -0.84 19.80
CA ILE A 151 13.44 -2.04 20.51
C ILE A 151 12.33 -1.62 21.48
N ILE A 152 11.09 -2.08 21.29
CA ILE A 152 9.91 -1.82 22.12
C ILE A 152 9.33 -3.16 22.61
N GLY A 153 9.49 -3.45 23.90
CA GLY A 153 9.13 -4.77 24.45
C GLY A 153 9.79 -5.92 23.66
N ASP A 154 8.99 -6.89 23.20
CA ASP A 154 9.43 -8.05 22.40
C ASP A 154 9.45 -7.78 20.87
N THR A 155 9.36 -6.51 20.46
CA THR A 155 9.37 -6.07 19.05
C THR A 155 10.57 -5.17 18.79
N THR A 156 11.24 -5.38 17.67
CA THR A 156 12.24 -4.45 17.13
C THR A 156 11.65 -3.83 15.85
N GLU A 157 12.13 -2.65 15.46
CA GLU A 157 11.73 -2.01 14.20
C GLU A 157 12.98 -1.43 13.53
N SER A 158 13.11 -1.70 12.23
CA SER A 158 14.22 -1.23 11.41
C SER A 158 13.82 0.04 10.69
N ILE A 159 14.56 1.12 10.94
CA ILE A 159 14.12 2.50 10.71
C ILE A 159 15.17 3.25 9.90
N GLU A 160 14.75 4.10 8.97
CA GLU A 160 15.65 5.05 8.30
C GLU A 160 15.07 6.46 8.37
N LEU A 161 15.57 7.26 9.32
CA LEU A 161 15.25 8.67 9.51
C LEU A 161 15.92 9.49 8.40
N LYS A 162 15.18 9.88 7.38
CA LYS A 162 15.65 10.58 6.18
C LYS A 162 15.62 12.10 6.34
N SER A 163 16.52 12.78 5.62
CA SER A 163 16.70 14.23 5.63
C SER A 163 15.56 15.02 5.01
N ASN A 164 14.71 14.40 4.18
CA ASN A 164 13.45 15.01 3.73
C ASN A 164 12.35 14.89 4.78
N TYR A 165 12.75 14.66 6.03
CA TYR A 165 11.87 14.55 7.17
C TYR A 165 10.98 13.30 6.96
N GLU A 166 11.60 12.10 7.02
CA GLU A 166 10.94 10.84 6.57
C GLU A 166 11.44 9.54 7.39
N TYR A 167 10.66 8.45 7.72
CA TYR A 167 10.97 7.06 8.25
C TYR A 167 9.92 6.05 7.80
N ARG A 168 10.25 4.93 7.16
CA ARG A 168 9.33 3.78 7.09
C ARG A 168 9.96 2.73 7.99
N ALA A 169 9.18 2.14 8.90
CA ALA A 169 9.65 0.95 9.56
C ALA A 169 9.55 -0.19 8.55
N SER A 170 10.60 -1.00 8.48
CA SER A 170 10.33 -2.42 8.46
C SER A 170 9.83 -2.80 9.84
N LEU A 171 8.55 -3.16 9.89
CA LEU A 171 7.89 -3.77 11.04
C LEU A 171 8.40 -5.19 11.24
N ASP A 172 8.75 -5.57 12.46
CA ASP A 172 9.10 -6.98 12.72
C ASP A 172 7.86 -7.86 13.02
N LYS A 173 6.76 -7.30 13.59
CA LYS A 173 5.54 -8.07 13.97
C LYS A 173 4.21 -7.28 13.94
N LYS A 174 3.17 -7.80 13.27
CA LYS A 174 1.76 -7.33 13.37
C LYS A 174 0.70 -8.43 13.06
N PRO A 175 -0.59 -8.22 13.43
CA PRO A 175 -1.71 -9.15 13.14
C PRO A 175 -2.01 -9.36 11.63
N LYS A 176 -2.72 -10.45 11.32
CA LYS A 176 -3.00 -10.94 9.94
C LYS A 176 -3.86 -9.99 9.09
N ASP A 177 -4.62 -9.10 9.71
CA ASP A 177 -5.28 -7.97 9.04
C ASP A 177 -4.30 -7.00 8.34
N GLN A 178 -3.06 -6.87 8.82
CA GLN A 178 -2.35 -5.59 8.74
C GLN A 178 -1.47 -5.44 7.48
N LEU A 179 -1.60 -4.32 6.72
CA LEU A 179 -0.53 -4.00 5.75
C LEU A 179 0.71 -3.65 6.56
N THR A 180 1.80 -4.28 6.18
CA THR A 180 3.07 -4.23 6.88
C THR A 180 3.80 -2.88 6.77
N LEU A 181 3.43 -1.99 5.82
CA LEU A 181 4.18 -0.75 5.64
C LEU A 181 3.84 0.29 6.71
N GLU A 182 4.59 0.23 7.81
CA GLU A 182 4.60 1.26 8.84
C GLU A 182 5.32 2.53 8.35
N SER A 183 4.61 3.65 8.46
CA SER A 183 4.97 5.00 8.05
C SER A 183 4.16 5.97 8.93
N GLY A 184 4.66 7.14 9.30
CA GLY A 184 4.22 7.90 10.48
C GLY A 184 4.69 9.37 10.54
N THR A 185 5.17 9.84 11.71
CA THR A 185 6.00 11.05 11.96
C THR A 185 6.82 11.00 13.27
N TRP A 186 8.16 11.11 13.23
CA TRP A 186 9.00 11.42 14.42
C TRP A 186 9.22 12.93 14.58
N SER A 187 10.01 13.35 15.57
CA SER A 187 10.03 14.71 16.13
C SER A 187 11.26 14.90 17.05
N TYR A 188 11.80 16.13 17.26
CA TYR A 188 12.91 16.41 18.21
C TYR A 188 12.79 17.73 18.99
N ASP A 189 11.99 17.77 20.06
CA ASP A 189 11.85 18.95 20.93
C ASP A 189 12.51 18.72 22.31
N SER A 190 13.16 19.73 22.86
CA SER A 190 13.55 19.81 24.28
C SER A 190 14.27 18.55 24.80
N ASN A 191 15.22 18.06 24.00
CA ASN A 191 15.98 16.82 24.21
C ASN A 191 15.14 15.53 24.16
N THR A 192 14.04 15.48 23.40
CA THR A 192 13.16 14.30 23.24
C THR A 192 12.87 14.01 21.78
N LEU A 193 13.30 12.83 21.31
CA LEU A 193 13.02 12.24 20.01
C LEU A 193 11.74 11.40 20.08
N ARG A 194 10.61 11.87 19.53
CA ARG A 194 9.31 11.14 19.51
C ARG A 194 9.05 10.56 18.13
N PHE A 195 8.53 9.34 17.96
CA PHE A 195 8.05 8.68 16.71
C PHE A 195 6.51 8.51 16.72
N THR A 196 5.82 8.38 15.58
CA THR A 196 4.33 8.35 15.52
C THR A 196 3.81 7.54 14.31
N VAL A 197 3.70 6.21 14.46
CA VAL A 197 3.67 5.28 13.32
C VAL A 197 2.26 4.77 12.96
N TYR A 198 1.90 4.81 11.67
CA TYR A 198 0.63 4.34 11.12
C TYR A 198 0.74 2.94 10.49
N VAL A 199 -0.13 2.04 10.93
CA VAL A 199 -0.08 0.60 10.67
C VAL A 199 -1.39 0.07 10.14
N ARG A 200 -1.44 -0.60 8.99
CA ARG A 200 -2.75 -0.87 8.36
C ARG A 200 -3.49 -2.11 8.92
N ALA A 201 -4.78 -2.35 8.60
CA ALA A 201 -5.63 -3.46 9.11
C ALA A 201 -6.89 -3.80 8.26
N ASN A 202 -7.09 -5.05 7.76
CA ASN A 202 -8.34 -5.71 7.33
C ASN A 202 -8.09 -7.16 6.80
N GLU A 203 -8.68 -8.19 7.40
CA GLU A 203 -8.74 -9.56 6.87
C GLU A 203 -9.84 -9.77 5.82
N LEU A 204 -10.99 -9.12 6.00
CA LEU A 204 -12.26 -9.40 5.30
C LEU A 204 -12.16 -9.38 3.76
N PHE A 205 -11.26 -8.55 3.23
CA PHE A 205 -11.05 -8.36 1.79
C PHE A 205 -9.61 -8.63 1.34
N GLY A 206 -8.73 -9.00 2.29
CA GLY A 206 -7.29 -9.16 2.12
C GLY A 206 -6.47 -7.86 2.06
N ILE A 207 -7.05 -6.70 2.43
CA ILE A 207 -6.48 -5.33 2.25
C ILE A 207 -7.25 -4.23 3.03
N SER A 208 -6.62 -3.09 3.38
CA SER A 208 -6.90 -2.24 4.59
C SER A 208 -7.04 -0.69 4.39
N VAL A 209 -7.51 0.22 5.29
CA VAL A 209 -7.85 0.32 6.76
C VAL A 209 -6.65 0.31 7.77
N LEU A 210 -6.75 0.76 9.05
CA LEU A 210 -5.63 1.36 9.83
C LEU A 210 -5.65 1.25 11.40
N THR A 211 -4.48 1.41 12.06
CA THR A 211 -4.13 1.47 13.50
C THR A 211 -2.92 2.42 13.69
N GLU A 212 -2.72 3.03 14.87
CA GLU A 212 -1.64 4.01 15.14
C GLU A 212 -0.80 3.61 16.39
N LYS A 213 0.43 4.13 16.49
CA LYS A 213 1.32 4.04 17.66
C LYS A 213 2.10 5.36 17.86
N THR A 214 2.67 5.58 19.05
CA THR A 214 3.63 6.64 19.33
C THR A 214 4.78 6.09 20.16
N TYR A 215 6.01 6.53 19.88
CA TYR A 215 7.21 6.18 20.64
C TYR A 215 7.97 7.44 21.09
N GLU A 216 8.75 7.41 22.18
CA GLU A 216 9.49 8.58 22.67
C GLU A 216 10.83 8.19 23.32
N PHE A 217 11.89 8.95 23.04
CA PHE A 217 13.26 8.72 23.53
C PHE A 217 13.94 10.04 23.91
N LYS A 218 14.41 10.18 25.15
CA LYS A 218 15.23 11.34 25.55
C LYS A 218 16.64 11.22 24.97
N VAL A 219 17.17 12.30 24.42
CA VAL A 219 18.51 12.37 23.83
C VAL A 219 19.51 12.94 24.84
N LYS A 220 20.69 12.34 24.92
CA LYS A 220 21.87 12.90 25.57
C LYS A 220 23.02 12.97 24.57
N LYS A 221 23.75 14.09 24.58
CA LYS A 221 24.92 14.35 23.74
C LYS A 221 26.18 14.43 24.59
N ASP A 222 27.25 13.79 24.14
CA ASP A 222 28.58 13.83 24.74
C ASP A 222 29.62 14.03 23.64
N GLY A 223 30.06 15.28 23.44
CA GLY A 223 30.69 15.69 22.17
C GLY A 223 29.77 15.41 20.98
N GLU A 224 30.28 14.72 19.96
CA GLU A 224 29.51 14.26 18.79
C GLU A 224 28.67 13.00 19.06
N LYS A 225 28.78 12.38 20.24
CA LYS A 225 28.16 11.09 20.54
C LYS A 225 26.72 11.26 21.03
N LEU A 226 25.78 10.77 20.23
CA LEU A 226 24.36 10.67 20.59
C LEU A 226 24.06 9.40 21.39
N SER A 227 23.15 9.50 22.36
CA SER A 227 22.57 8.38 23.09
C SER A 227 21.10 8.64 23.42
N PHE A 228 20.29 7.58 23.53
CA PHE A 228 18.83 7.65 23.57
C PHE A 228 18.26 6.79 24.71
N GLU A 229 17.37 7.35 25.53
CA GLU A 229 16.80 6.73 26.73
C GLU A 229 15.27 6.73 26.71
N SER A 230 14.63 5.60 27.01
CA SER A 230 13.17 5.52 27.13
C SER A 230 12.71 4.45 28.13
N ALA A 231 11.48 4.60 28.62
CA ALA A 231 10.80 3.61 29.46
C ALA A 231 10.11 2.50 28.65
N MET A 232 9.71 2.78 27.42
CA MET A 232 9.07 1.80 26.53
C MET A 232 10.09 0.92 25.77
N GLY A 233 11.37 1.32 25.75
CA GLY A 233 12.33 0.70 24.86
C GLY A 233 13.71 1.34 24.80
N LYS A 234 14.48 0.94 23.78
CA LYS A 234 15.81 1.47 23.46
C LYS A 234 15.86 1.91 22.01
N LEU A 235 16.57 2.99 21.74
CA LEU A 235 16.88 3.46 20.39
C LEU A 235 18.40 3.57 20.23
N LYS A 236 18.90 3.23 19.05
CA LYS A 236 20.32 3.35 18.71
C LYS A 236 20.46 3.84 17.27
N LYS A 237 21.22 4.92 17.05
CA LYS A 237 21.68 5.32 15.72
C LYS A 237 22.77 4.36 15.23
N LEU A 238 22.76 4.06 13.94
CA LEU A 238 23.69 3.15 13.26
C LEU A 238 24.72 3.94 12.44
#